data_AF-A0A1F6DVA8-F1
#
_entry.id   AF-A0A1F6DVA8-F1
#
_cell.length_a   1.000
_cell.length_b   1.000
_cell.length_c   1.000
_cell.angle_alpha   90.00
_cell.angle_beta   90.00
_cell.angle_gamma   90.00
#
_symmetry.space_group_name_H-M   'P 1'
#
loop_
_entity.id
_entity.type
_entity.pdbx_description
1 polymer ?
#
loop_
_entity_poly.entity_id
_entity_poly.type
_entity_poly.pdbx_seq_one_letter_code
_entity_poly.pdbx_strand_id
1 'polypeptide(L)'
;MRKLIAIGSAVALLVPALAMAAYDDVSLTTSTVISVGGMSLNIQGSTATIESITVNANDFSFALLSGSSIRITSSEQKRLDKSTTTDLTANVCTDTESTIEYTATQTQTITITPNPALCVKTTGGGGSSSGGGGGGGGGSSTSATPATPATPATPASTTTPATPATPATPATPATPTIASLQALLASLMAQLQALQGGTAPAAGVSFIRNLTIGSTGADVKALQVYLNTHGYVIASSGAGSRGNETTRFGGLTRAALIKLQKAAGIKPAVGFFGALTRAYVNSHP
;
A
#
# COMPACT_ATOMS: atom_id res chain seq x y z
N MET A 1 -10.28 69.50 -35.35
CA MET A 1 -10.01 68.79 -34.07
C MET A 1 -11.01 67.64 -33.94
N ARG A 2 -10.53 66.38 -33.90
CA ARG A 2 -10.98 65.29 -33.00
C ARG A 2 -10.44 63.95 -33.53
N LYS A 3 -9.56 63.37 -32.70
CA LYS A 3 -9.01 62.01 -32.79
C LYS A 3 -10.12 60.96 -32.58
N LEU A 4 -9.89 59.72 -33.01
CA LEU A 4 -9.90 58.48 -32.19
C LEU A 4 -10.00 57.26 -33.13
N ILE A 5 -8.87 56.60 -33.45
CA ILE A 5 -8.39 55.32 -32.88
C ILE A 5 -9.22 54.11 -33.33
N ALA A 6 -8.68 53.39 -34.30
CA ALA A 6 -9.07 52.04 -34.68
C ALA A 6 -8.59 51.05 -33.61
N ILE A 7 -9.51 50.25 -33.07
CA ILE A 7 -9.20 49.16 -32.14
C ILE A 7 -9.35 47.86 -32.93
N GLY A 8 -8.23 47.22 -33.24
CA GLY A 8 -8.20 45.90 -33.85
C GLY A 8 -8.64 44.84 -32.84
N SER A 9 -9.74 44.15 -33.14
CA SER A 9 -10.14 42.93 -32.45
C SER A 9 -9.21 41.78 -32.87
N ALA A 10 -8.20 41.52 -32.06
CA ALA A 10 -7.48 40.25 -32.07
C ALA A 10 -8.41 39.18 -31.50
N VAL A 11 -9.05 38.40 -32.38
CA VAL A 11 -9.77 37.17 -32.01
C VAL A 11 -8.70 36.14 -31.67
N ALA A 12 -8.39 36.01 -30.38
CA ALA A 12 -7.56 34.93 -29.87
C ALA A 12 -8.35 33.62 -29.99
N LEU A 13 -7.92 32.78 -30.93
CA LEU A 13 -8.40 31.43 -31.16
C LEU A 13 -8.12 30.59 -29.90
N LEU A 14 -9.11 30.47 -29.02
CA LEU A 14 -9.03 29.67 -27.80
C LEU A 14 -9.17 28.18 -28.16
N VAL A 15 -8.08 27.57 -28.62
CA VAL A 15 -7.99 26.11 -28.75
C VAL A 15 -7.91 25.55 -27.32
N PRO A 16 -8.81 24.65 -26.90
CA PRO A 16 -8.65 23.95 -25.63
C PRO A 16 -7.41 23.07 -25.75
N ALA A 17 -6.35 23.41 -25.02
CA ALA A 17 -5.26 22.49 -24.81
C ALA A 17 -5.83 21.29 -24.04
N LEU A 18 -6.04 20.18 -24.74
CA LEU A 18 -6.17 18.88 -24.10
C LEU A 18 -4.84 18.64 -23.38
N ALA A 19 -4.82 18.92 -22.08
CA ALA A 19 -3.77 18.45 -21.20
C ALA A 19 -3.90 16.93 -21.17
N MET A 20 -3.04 16.25 -21.93
CA MET A 20 -2.73 14.86 -21.66
C MET A 20 -2.02 14.84 -20.31
N ALA A 21 -2.77 14.59 -19.23
CA ALA A 21 -2.14 14.09 -18.03
C ALA A 21 -1.40 12.82 -18.44
N ALA A 22 -0.09 12.79 -18.20
CA ALA A 22 0.70 11.58 -18.36
C ALA A 22 0.01 10.49 -17.53
N TYR A 23 -0.61 9.56 -18.26
CA TYR A 23 -0.96 8.26 -17.73
C TYR A 23 0.39 7.62 -17.34
N ASP A 24 0.49 7.08 -16.13
CA ASP A 24 1.66 6.36 -15.58
C ASP A 24 2.81 7.18 -14.97
N ASP A 25 2.54 8.12 -14.06
CA ASP A 25 3.59 8.52 -13.12
C ASP A 25 3.08 8.80 -11.70
N VAL A 26 2.89 7.74 -10.92
CA VAL A 26 2.71 7.84 -9.46
C VAL A 26 4.09 7.87 -8.82
N SER A 27 4.57 9.08 -8.53
CA SER A 27 5.80 9.29 -7.77
C SER A 27 5.49 9.40 -6.27
N LEU A 28 6.07 8.49 -5.47
CA LEU A 28 6.03 8.58 -4.01
C LEU A 28 7.12 9.55 -3.56
N THR A 29 6.75 10.79 -3.22
CA THR A 29 7.69 11.78 -2.66
C THR A 29 7.75 11.72 -1.12
N THR A 30 6.83 11.00 -0.49
CA THR A 30 6.71 10.86 0.97
C THR A 30 6.34 9.43 1.37
N SER A 31 6.77 9.02 2.57
CA SER A 31 6.32 7.78 3.21
C SER A 31 4.79 7.77 3.30
N THR A 32 4.17 6.68 2.83
CA THR A 32 2.73 6.48 2.91
C THR A 32 2.43 5.20 3.67
N VAL A 33 1.48 5.26 4.60
CA VAL A 33 1.01 4.09 5.34
C VAL A 33 -0.19 3.50 4.62
N ILE A 34 -0.10 2.22 4.26
CA ILE A 34 -1.21 1.43 3.72
C ILE A 34 -1.63 0.36 4.73
N SER A 35 -2.89 -0.08 4.65
CA SER A 35 -3.38 -1.20 5.47
C SER A 35 -3.75 -2.38 4.59
N VAL A 36 -3.16 -3.55 4.87
CA VAL A 36 -3.32 -4.79 4.10
C VAL A 36 -3.44 -5.95 5.08
N GLY A 37 -4.48 -6.78 4.96
CA GLY A 37 -4.74 -7.87 5.92
C GLY A 37 -4.97 -7.38 7.35
N GLY A 38 -5.39 -6.12 7.53
CA GLY A 38 -5.53 -5.47 8.84
C GLY A 38 -4.21 -5.00 9.46
N MET A 39 -3.08 -5.15 8.76
CA MET A 39 -1.75 -4.73 9.22
C MET A 39 -1.36 -3.40 8.57
N SER A 40 -0.70 -2.52 9.32
CA SER A 40 -0.21 -1.23 8.81
C SER A 40 1.21 -1.38 8.27
N LEU A 41 1.41 -1.00 7.00
CA LEU A 41 2.70 -1.04 6.32
C LEU A 41 3.09 0.37 5.88
N ASN A 42 4.32 0.76 6.15
CA ASN A 42 4.91 2.01 5.68
C ASN A 42 5.67 1.75 4.37
N ILE A 43 5.24 2.41 3.30
CA ILE A 43 5.86 2.34 1.99
C ILE A 43 6.64 3.62 1.73
N GLN A 44 7.90 3.46 1.37
CA GLN A 44 8.80 4.54 1.00
C GLN A 44 9.36 4.26 -0.41
N GLY A 45 9.17 5.20 -1.32
CA GLY A 45 9.91 5.26 -2.58
C GLY A 45 10.81 6.49 -2.52
N SER A 46 12.09 6.36 -2.88
CA SER A 46 12.98 7.55 -2.92
C SER A 46 12.86 8.29 -4.26
N THR A 47 12.49 7.59 -5.33
CA THR A 47 12.35 8.13 -6.70
C THR A 47 11.48 7.21 -7.58
N ALA A 48 10.67 6.33 -6.98
CA ALA A 48 9.99 5.27 -7.73
C ALA A 48 8.88 5.86 -8.61
N THR A 49 9.04 5.74 -9.92
CA THR A 49 7.94 5.75 -10.87
C THR A 49 7.27 4.39 -10.72
N ILE A 50 6.20 4.33 -9.93
CA ILE A 50 5.42 3.12 -9.77
C ILE A 50 4.28 3.24 -10.76
N GLU A 51 4.21 2.29 -11.69
CA GLU A 51 3.19 2.29 -12.75
C GLU A 51 1.80 2.05 -12.15
N SER A 52 1.71 1.13 -11.18
CA SER A 52 0.48 0.90 -10.43
C SER A 52 0.76 0.32 -9.05
N ILE A 53 -0.07 0.67 -8.07
CA ILE A 53 -0.18 -0.03 -6.79
C ILE A 53 -1.63 -0.49 -6.65
N THR A 54 -1.84 -1.80 -6.59
CA THR A 54 -3.14 -2.38 -6.32
C THR A 54 -3.14 -2.94 -4.91
N VAL A 55 -4.00 -2.40 -4.05
CA VAL A 55 -4.16 -2.88 -2.67
C VAL A 55 -5.41 -3.74 -2.61
N ASN A 56 -5.25 -5.03 -2.31
CA ASN A 56 -6.35 -5.95 -2.04
C ASN A 56 -6.54 -6.13 -0.54
N ALA A 57 -7.51 -6.95 -0.16
CA ALA A 57 -7.84 -7.20 1.25
C ALA A 57 -6.68 -7.85 2.03
N ASN A 58 -5.91 -8.76 1.40
CA ASN A 58 -4.90 -9.59 2.07
C ASN A 58 -3.49 -9.45 1.48
N ASP A 59 -3.37 -8.86 0.30
CA ASP A 59 -2.10 -8.61 -0.36
C ASP A 59 -2.14 -7.25 -1.07
N PHE A 60 -0.98 -6.78 -1.48
CA PHE A 60 -0.90 -5.66 -2.41
C PHE A 60 0.14 -5.99 -3.46
N SER A 61 -0.12 -5.54 -4.69
CA SER A 61 0.82 -5.66 -5.79
C SER A 61 1.24 -4.28 -6.27
N PHE A 62 2.47 -4.19 -6.76
CA PHE A 62 2.97 -2.98 -7.37
C PHE A 62 3.78 -3.31 -8.62
N ALA A 63 3.62 -2.49 -9.65
CA ALA A 63 4.40 -2.55 -10.87
C ALA A 63 5.55 -1.53 -10.78
N LEU A 64 6.76 -2.05 -10.62
CA LEU A 64 7.97 -1.24 -10.49
C LEU A 64 8.66 -1.15 -11.85
N LEU A 65 8.89 0.07 -12.34
CA LEU A 65 9.66 0.33 -13.56
C LEU A 65 11.17 0.08 -13.33
N SER A 66 11.91 -0.19 -14.40
CA SER A 66 13.37 -0.33 -14.35
C SER A 66 14.03 0.91 -13.75
N GLY A 67 14.93 0.71 -12.78
CA GLY A 67 15.66 1.78 -12.08
C GLY A 67 14.93 2.37 -10.87
N SER A 68 13.70 1.94 -10.59
CA SER A 68 12.93 2.37 -9.43
C SER A 68 13.21 1.50 -8.21
N SER A 69 13.19 2.09 -7.01
CA SER A 69 13.32 1.36 -5.75
C SER A 69 12.18 1.64 -4.77
N ILE A 70 11.72 0.60 -4.09
CA ILE A 70 10.65 0.67 -3.10
C ILE A 70 11.06 -0.08 -1.84
N ARG A 71 10.83 0.55 -0.69
CA ARG A 71 11.05 0.00 0.63
C ARG A 71 9.72 -0.12 1.35
N ILE A 72 9.44 -1.30 1.88
CA ILE A 72 8.22 -1.60 2.63
C ILE A 72 8.62 -2.01 4.04
N THR A 73 8.02 -1.38 5.04
CA THR A 73 8.33 -1.60 6.45
C THR A 73 7.05 -1.89 7.24
N SER A 74 7.05 -2.98 7.97
CA SER A 74 6.05 -3.32 8.99
C SER A 74 6.58 -2.99 10.38
N SER A 75 5.95 -2.05 11.08
CA SER A 75 6.27 -1.70 12.48
C SER A 75 5.83 -2.76 13.50
N GLU A 76 5.06 -3.76 13.08
CA GLU A 76 4.55 -4.84 13.93
C GLU A 76 5.29 -6.18 13.71
N GLN A 77 6.48 -6.13 13.09
CA GLN A 77 7.33 -7.29 12.80
C GLN A 77 6.64 -8.42 12.01
N LYS A 78 5.60 -8.10 11.22
CA LYS A 78 4.86 -9.09 10.44
C LYS A 78 5.73 -9.63 9.31
N ARG A 79 5.63 -10.93 9.05
CA ARG A 79 6.32 -11.55 7.93
C ARG A 79 5.68 -11.07 6.63
N LEU A 80 6.49 -10.62 5.69
CA LEU A 80 6.04 -10.15 4.38
C LEU A 80 6.34 -11.25 3.35
N ASP A 81 5.33 -12.07 3.04
CA ASP A 81 5.47 -13.10 2.01
C ASP A 81 5.49 -12.42 0.64
N LYS A 82 6.42 -12.83 -0.23
CA LYS A 82 6.68 -12.17 -1.52
C LYS A 82 6.50 -13.14 -2.68
N SER A 83 5.89 -12.68 -3.77
CA SER A 83 5.67 -13.49 -4.96
C SER A 83 6.97 -13.85 -5.70
N THR A 84 7.99 -13.01 -5.59
CA THR A 84 9.31 -13.23 -6.19
C THR A 84 10.41 -12.67 -5.31
N THR A 85 11.60 -13.24 -5.39
CA THR A 85 12.81 -12.71 -4.76
C THR A 85 13.72 -11.99 -5.75
N THR A 86 13.33 -11.95 -7.03
CA THR A 86 14.05 -11.22 -8.07
C THR A 86 14.07 -9.73 -7.72
N ASP A 87 15.23 -9.10 -7.83
CA ASP A 87 15.45 -7.69 -7.54
C ASP A 87 15.17 -7.27 -6.08
N LEU A 88 15.06 -8.24 -5.17
CA LEU A 88 15.04 -7.98 -3.74
C LEU A 88 16.47 -7.67 -3.25
N THR A 89 16.66 -6.46 -2.77
CA THR A 89 17.95 -5.98 -2.26
C THR A 89 18.04 -6.09 -0.74
N ALA A 90 16.91 -6.04 -0.03
CA ALA A 90 16.87 -6.24 1.43
C ALA A 90 15.66 -7.05 1.87
N ASN A 91 15.85 -7.93 2.85
CA ASN A 91 14.79 -8.58 3.62
C ASN A 91 15.29 -8.76 5.05
N VAL A 92 15.06 -7.74 5.86
CA VAL A 92 15.64 -7.61 7.20
C VAL A 92 14.52 -7.63 8.21
N CYS A 93 14.67 -8.46 9.23
CA CYS A 93 13.75 -8.52 10.34
C CYS A 93 14.50 -8.23 11.64
N THR A 94 14.15 -7.12 12.28
CA THR A 94 14.71 -6.65 13.53
C THR A 94 13.75 -6.93 14.68
N ASP A 95 14.19 -6.61 15.90
CA ASP A 95 13.38 -6.78 17.11
C ASP A 95 12.23 -5.77 17.22
N THR A 96 12.13 -4.81 16.28
CA THR A 96 11.06 -3.81 16.23
C THR A 96 10.33 -3.75 14.90
N GLU A 97 10.95 -4.13 13.78
CA GLU A 97 10.36 -3.96 12.44
C GLU A 97 10.74 -5.08 11.46
N SER A 98 9.89 -5.32 10.46
CA SER A 98 10.23 -6.12 9.27
C SER A 98 10.32 -5.19 8.07
N THR A 99 11.42 -5.26 7.31
CA THR A 99 11.66 -4.41 6.14
C THR A 99 12.03 -5.27 4.94
N ILE A 100 11.39 -5.00 3.80
CA ILE A 100 11.80 -5.49 2.49
C ILE A 100 12.09 -4.32 1.55
N GLU A 101 13.08 -4.49 0.68
CA GLU A 101 13.46 -3.49 -0.33
C GLU A 101 13.64 -4.15 -1.68
N TYR A 102 13.09 -3.52 -2.72
CA TYR A 102 13.27 -3.92 -4.11
C TYR A 102 13.88 -2.79 -4.90
N THR A 103 14.78 -3.13 -5.81
CA THR A 103 15.35 -2.23 -6.81
C THR A 103 15.22 -2.89 -8.17
N ALA A 104 14.21 -2.51 -8.94
CA ALA A 104 13.89 -3.19 -10.19
C ALA A 104 14.95 -2.91 -11.27
N THR A 105 15.41 -3.97 -11.93
CA THR A 105 16.31 -3.90 -13.09
C THR A 105 15.54 -3.93 -14.41
N GLN A 106 14.28 -4.36 -14.38
CA GLN A 106 13.33 -4.39 -15.49
C GLN A 106 11.92 -4.10 -14.95
N THR A 107 10.97 -3.74 -15.81
CA THR A 107 9.57 -3.54 -15.39
C THR A 107 8.97 -4.86 -14.89
N GLN A 108 8.54 -4.91 -13.64
CA GLN A 108 7.99 -6.12 -13.04
C GLN A 108 6.89 -5.85 -12.03
N THR A 109 5.91 -6.75 -11.97
CA THR A 109 4.85 -6.74 -10.96
C THR A 109 5.23 -7.66 -9.80
N ILE A 110 5.34 -7.10 -8.60
CA ILE A 110 5.62 -7.84 -7.37
C ILE A 110 4.37 -7.80 -6.50
N THR A 111 4.00 -8.94 -5.92
CA THR A 111 2.90 -9.04 -4.95
C THR A 111 3.46 -9.39 -3.58
N ILE A 112 3.01 -8.66 -2.58
CA ILE A 112 3.37 -8.85 -1.18
C ILE A 112 2.13 -9.21 -0.40
N THR A 113 2.18 -10.35 0.28
CA THR A 113 1.13 -10.87 1.16
C THR A 113 1.62 -10.80 2.60
N PRO A 114 1.16 -9.84 3.39
CA PRO A 114 1.49 -9.79 4.81
C PRO A 114 0.91 -10.99 5.55
N ASN A 115 1.72 -11.59 6.41
CA ASN A 115 1.36 -12.75 7.20
C ASN A 115 1.29 -12.34 8.69
N PRO A 116 0.25 -12.76 9.43
CA PRO A 116 0.15 -12.44 10.85
C PRO A 116 1.29 -13.03 11.70
N ALA A 117 1.99 -14.05 11.19
CA ALA A 117 3.20 -14.60 11.82
C ALA A 117 4.31 -13.55 11.89
N LEU A 118 5.06 -13.56 13.00
CA LEU A 118 6.24 -12.71 13.15
C LEU A 118 7.31 -13.13 12.14
N CYS A 119 8.03 -12.14 11.61
CA CYS A 119 9.18 -12.41 10.78
C CYS A 119 10.31 -13.06 11.59
N VAL A 120 11.00 -14.02 10.99
CA VAL A 120 12.12 -14.72 11.63
C VAL A 120 13.39 -13.90 11.43
N LYS A 121 14.06 -13.55 12.53
CA LYS A 121 15.39 -12.95 12.50
C LYS A 121 16.34 -13.91 11.80
N THR A 122 16.91 -13.51 10.68
CA THR A 122 18.09 -14.18 10.13
C THR A 122 19.26 -13.87 11.05
N THR A 123 19.37 -14.59 12.15
CA THR A 123 20.59 -14.65 12.95
C THR A 123 21.66 -15.20 12.03
N GLY A 124 22.63 -14.35 11.64
CA GLY A 124 23.79 -14.79 10.89
C GLY A 124 24.40 -16.00 11.58
N GLY A 125 24.36 -17.14 10.90
CA GLY A 125 24.96 -18.38 11.36
C GLY A 125 26.49 -18.25 11.34
N GLY A 126 27.05 -17.75 12.43
CA GLY A 126 28.47 -17.90 12.74
C GLY A 126 28.73 -19.32 13.25
N GLY A 127 29.02 -20.25 12.34
CA GLY A 127 29.53 -21.57 12.68
C GLY A 127 30.99 -21.48 13.13
N SER A 128 31.22 -21.26 14.42
CA SER A 128 32.54 -21.39 15.03
C SER A 128 32.73 -22.82 15.54
N SER A 129 33.38 -23.65 14.74
CA SER A 129 33.87 -24.95 15.18
C SER A 129 35.11 -24.77 16.05
N SER A 130 34.98 -25.29 17.27
CA SER A 130 36.00 -25.56 18.26
C SER A 130 37.28 -26.21 17.72
N GLY A 131 38.44 -25.77 18.20
CA GLY A 131 39.72 -26.47 18.05
C GLY A 131 40.79 -25.82 18.91
N GLY A 132 40.97 -26.31 20.13
CA GLY A 132 41.97 -25.81 21.07
C GLY A 132 43.38 -26.37 20.85
N GLY A 133 44.38 -25.55 21.17
CA GLY A 133 45.41 -25.89 22.17
C GLY A 133 46.72 -26.57 21.74
N GLY A 134 47.81 -25.77 21.74
CA GLY A 134 49.18 -26.10 22.22
C GLY A 134 50.09 -26.95 21.34
N GLY A 135 51.41 -26.74 21.21
CA GLY A 135 52.38 -25.80 21.78
C GLY A 135 53.83 -26.32 21.57
N GLY A 136 54.79 -25.42 21.30
CA GLY A 136 56.28 -25.56 21.44
C GLY A 136 57.01 -26.55 20.50
N GLY A 137 58.22 -26.33 19.99
CA GLY A 137 59.22 -25.27 20.09
C GLY A 137 60.61 -25.81 19.65
N GLY A 138 61.42 -24.97 18.99
CA GLY A 138 62.90 -25.00 19.09
C GLY A 138 63.74 -25.76 18.05
N GLY A 139 64.76 -25.05 17.51
CA GLY A 139 66.08 -25.57 17.13
C GLY A 139 66.23 -26.13 15.72
N SER A 140 66.70 -25.37 14.72
CA SER A 140 68.10 -25.01 14.41
C SER A 140 68.95 -26.14 13.80
N SER A 141 69.37 -25.86 12.55
CA SER A 141 70.51 -26.37 11.78
C SER A 141 70.60 -27.88 11.46
N THR A 142 70.49 -28.25 10.18
CA THR A 142 71.64 -28.49 9.28
C THR A 142 71.24 -29.27 8.03
N SER A 143 71.94 -28.94 6.95
CA SER A 143 72.37 -29.77 5.82
C SER A 143 71.32 -30.42 4.90
N ALA A 144 71.33 -29.92 3.67
CA ALA A 144 70.64 -30.46 2.51
C ALA A 144 71.12 -31.87 2.14
N THR A 145 70.16 -32.73 1.78
CA THR A 145 70.40 -33.96 1.02
C THR A 145 69.46 -33.94 -0.18
N PRO A 146 69.94 -34.01 -1.44
CA PRO A 146 69.08 -34.02 -2.62
C PRO A 146 68.21 -35.28 -2.68
N ALA A 147 66.89 -35.11 -2.84
CA ALA A 147 65.98 -36.21 -3.13
C ALA A 147 65.86 -36.44 -4.64
N THR A 148 65.84 -37.71 -5.00
CA THR A 148 65.81 -38.34 -6.32
C THR A 148 64.64 -37.85 -7.19
N PRO A 149 64.83 -37.62 -8.51
CA PRO A 149 63.74 -37.26 -9.42
C PRO A 149 62.64 -38.32 -9.46
N ALA A 150 61.38 -37.89 -9.33
CA ALA A 150 60.21 -38.74 -9.49
C ALA A 150 59.96 -39.06 -10.98
N THR A 151 59.58 -40.30 -11.25
CA THR A 151 59.23 -40.82 -12.58
C THR A 151 57.98 -40.11 -13.13
N PRO A 152 57.95 -39.68 -14.41
CA PRO A 152 56.78 -39.02 -14.99
C PRO A 152 55.53 -39.91 -14.95
N ALA A 153 54.40 -39.35 -14.51
CA ALA A 153 53.10 -40.02 -14.54
C ALA A 153 52.54 -40.12 -15.97
N THR A 154 51.98 -41.28 -16.29
CA THR A 154 51.29 -41.59 -17.55
C THR A 154 50.04 -40.72 -17.72
N PRO A 155 49.82 -40.06 -18.87
CA PRO A 155 48.60 -39.26 -19.12
C PRO A 155 47.33 -40.11 -19.08
N ALA A 156 46.29 -39.61 -18.40
CA ALA A 156 44.96 -40.22 -18.37
C ALA A 156 44.23 -40.03 -19.71
N SER A 157 43.46 -41.05 -20.09
CA SER A 157 42.70 -41.14 -21.34
C SER A 157 41.53 -40.16 -21.42
N THR A 158 41.25 -39.72 -22.64
CA THR A 158 40.17 -38.83 -23.06
C THR A 158 38.79 -39.41 -22.75
N THR A 159 37.94 -38.67 -22.03
CA THR A 159 36.53 -38.99 -21.83
C THR A 159 35.68 -38.51 -23.02
N THR A 160 34.78 -39.38 -23.47
CA THR A 160 33.87 -39.18 -24.60
C THR A 160 32.87 -38.03 -24.34
N PRO A 161 32.64 -37.11 -25.30
CA PRO A 161 31.64 -36.05 -25.18
C PRO A 161 30.20 -36.59 -25.05
N ALA A 162 29.41 -35.98 -24.17
CA ALA A 162 28.00 -36.33 -23.97
C ALA A 162 27.10 -35.78 -25.09
N THR A 163 26.09 -36.57 -25.47
CA THR A 163 25.12 -36.27 -26.53
C THR A 163 24.17 -35.13 -26.10
N PRO A 164 23.90 -34.12 -26.95
CA PRO A 164 22.97 -33.02 -26.65
C PRO A 164 21.53 -33.50 -26.44
N ALA A 165 20.83 -32.90 -25.47
CA ALA A 165 19.43 -33.20 -25.17
C ALA A 165 18.46 -32.52 -26.15
N THR A 166 17.37 -33.21 -26.48
CA THR A 166 16.31 -32.74 -27.38
C THR A 166 15.49 -31.60 -26.74
N PRO A 167 15.23 -30.49 -27.44
CA PRO A 167 14.41 -29.39 -26.92
C PRO A 167 12.97 -29.81 -26.60
N ALA A 168 12.43 -29.30 -25.49
CA ALA A 168 11.06 -29.56 -25.05
C ALA A 168 10.02 -28.79 -25.90
N THR A 169 8.90 -29.45 -26.18
CA THR A 169 7.76 -28.89 -26.92
C THR A 169 7.09 -27.75 -26.13
N PRO A 170 6.79 -26.59 -26.75
CA PRO A 170 6.10 -25.49 -26.07
C PRO A 170 4.70 -25.87 -25.58
N ALA A 171 4.35 -25.46 -24.36
CA ALA A 171 3.05 -25.69 -23.76
C ALA A 171 1.96 -24.81 -24.41
N THR A 172 0.83 -25.42 -24.75
CA THR A 172 -0.36 -24.76 -25.30
C THR A 172 -0.97 -23.80 -24.27
N PRO A 173 -1.26 -22.52 -24.61
CA PRO A 173 -1.87 -21.58 -23.67
C PRO A 173 -3.27 -22.03 -23.24
N ALA A 174 -3.56 -21.95 -21.94
CA ALA A 174 -4.87 -22.27 -21.39
C ALA A 174 -5.91 -21.23 -21.85
N THR A 175 -6.84 -21.64 -22.72
CA THR A 175 -8.05 -20.88 -23.00
C THR A 175 -8.87 -20.74 -21.70
N PRO A 176 -9.31 -19.52 -21.32
CA PRO A 176 -10.12 -19.34 -20.13
C PRO A 176 -11.43 -20.11 -20.29
N THR A 177 -11.70 -20.99 -19.34
CA THR A 177 -12.90 -21.84 -19.37
C THR A 177 -14.13 -21.01 -18.96
N ILE A 178 -15.33 -21.47 -19.32
CA ILE A 178 -16.59 -20.81 -18.93
C ILE A 178 -16.67 -20.60 -17.40
N ALA A 179 -16.07 -21.52 -16.63
CA ALA A 179 -15.98 -21.42 -15.17
C ALA A 179 -15.14 -20.21 -14.70
N SER A 180 -14.05 -19.85 -15.38
CA SER A 180 -13.25 -18.68 -15.00
C SER A 180 -13.98 -17.36 -15.25
N LEU A 181 -14.82 -17.29 -16.29
CA LEU A 181 -15.64 -16.10 -16.56
C LEU A 181 -16.76 -15.94 -15.52
N GLN A 182 -17.36 -17.04 -15.05
CA GLN A 182 -18.38 -17.01 -13.99
C GLN A 182 -17.78 -16.55 -12.65
N ALA A 183 -16.56 -16.99 -12.32
CA ALA A 183 -15.84 -16.54 -11.13
C ALA A 183 -15.51 -15.03 -11.18
N LEU A 184 -15.16 -14.51 -12.36
CA LEU A 184 -14.87 -13.08 -12.55
C LEU A 184 -16.12 -12.19 -12.46
N LEU A 185 -17.28 -12.69 -12.91
CA LEU A 185 -18.56 -11.99 -12.70
C LEU A 185 -18.95 -11.94 -11.22
N ALA A 186 -18.73 -13.03 -10.47
CA ALA A 186 -19.01 -13.07 -9.04
C ALA A 186 -18.09 -12.13 -8.25
N SER A 187 -16.80 -12.05 -8.59
CA SER A 187 -15.87 -11.12 -7.95
C SER A 187 -16.20 -9.65 -8.25
N LEU A 188 -16.60 -9.34 -9.49
CA LEU A 188 -17.00 -8.00 -9.87
C LEU A 188 -18.29 -7.56 -9.16
N MET A 189 -19.26 -8.46 -8.99
CA MET A 189 -20.47 -8.19 -8.20
C MET A 189 -20.13 -7.92 -6.72
N ALA A 190 -19.22 -8.70 -6.13
CA ALA A 190 -18.75 -8.47 -4.76
C ALA A 190 -18.00 -7.14 -4.62
N GLN A 191 -17.21 -6.75 -5.62
CA GLN A 191 -16.49 -5.48 -5.64
C GLN A 191 -17.44 -4.29 -5.77
N LEU A 192 -18.51 -4.42 -6.57
CA LEU A 192 -19.58 -3.41 -6.65
C LEU A 192 -20.36 -3.29 -5.34
N GLN A 193 -20.57 -4.38 -4.60
CA GLN A 193 -21.17 -4.34 -3.27
C GLN A 193 -20.22 -3.77 -2.21
N ALA A 194 -18.91 -3.98 -2.31
CA ALA A 194 -17.93 -3.32 -1.44
C ALA A 194 -17.85 -1.82 -1.71
N LEU A 195 -17.96 -1.40 -2.97
CA LEU A 195 -17.94 0.01 -3.37
C LEU A 195 -19.26 0.73 -3.03
N GLN A 196 -20.39 0.02 -3.10
CA GLN A 196 -21.71 0.52 -2.65
C GLN A 196 -21.95 0.32 -1.14
N GLY A 197 -21.13 -0.49 -0.47
CA GLY A 197 -21.12 -0.75 0.97
C GLY A 197 -20.21 0.18 1.77
N GLY A 198 -19.76 1.28 1.16
CA GLY A 198 -18.92 2.32 1.76
C GLY A 198 -19.63 3.18 2.83
N THR A 199 -20.36 2.56 3.75
CA THR A 199 -20.55 3.06 5.11
C THR A 199 -20.67 1.84 6.02
N ALA A 200 -19.51 1.37 6.49
CA ALA A 200 -19.51 0.65 7.76
C ALA A 200 -20.34 1.48 8.76
N PRO A 201 -21.28 0.87 9.51
CA PRO A 201 -21.92 1.58 10.60
C PRO A 201 -20.78 2.01 11.51
N ALA A 202 -20.61 3.31 11.68
CA ALA A 202 -19.52 3.83 12.47
C ALA A 202 -19.73 3.35 13.91
N ALA A 203 -18.98 2.32 14.30
CA ALA A 203 -18.88 1.90 15.68
C ALA A 203 -18.43 3.11 16.50
N GLY A 204 -19.36 3.69 17.26
CA GLY A 204 -19.14 4.69 18.31
C GLY A 204 -18.12 5.80 17.99
N VAL A 205 -18.41 6.69 17.03
CA VAL A 205 -17.62 7.92 16.88
C VAL A 205 -17.87 8.79 18.11
N SER A 206 -16.88 8.87 18.99
CA SER A 206 -16.92 9.77 20.15
C SER A 206 -16.70 11.21 19.68
N PHE A 207 -17.73 12.04 19.78
CA PHE A 207 -17.64 13.44 19.39
C PHE A 207 -16.94 14.28 20.45
N ILE A 208 -15.71 14.72 20.14
CA ILE A 208 -14.86 15.53 21.03
C ILE A 208 -14.96 17.03 20.72
N ARG A 209 -15.21 17.39 19.46
CA ARG A 209 -15.20 18.79 18.98
C ARG A 209 -16.61 19.35 18.83
N ASN A 210 -16.79 20.63 19.18
CA ASN A 210 -18.04 21.35 18.92
C ASN A 210 -18.17 21.67 17.42
N LEU A 211 -19.36 21.46 16.85
CA LEU A 211 -19.61 21.69 15.43
C LEU A 211 -20.68 22.77 15.22
N THR A 212 -20.44 23.63 14.24
CA THR A 212 -21.33 24.73 13.83
C THR A 212 -21.36 24.86 12.32
N ILE A 213 -22.26 25.70 11.79
CA ILE A 213 -22.28 26.03 10.35
C ILE A 213 -20.89 26.44 9.88
N GLY A 214 -20.46 25.87 8.76
CA GLY A 214 -19.14 26.11 8.18
C GLY A 214 -18.04 25.18 8.71
N SER A 215 -18.31 24.42 9.78
CA SER A 215 -17.39 23.37 10.22
C SER A 215 -17.22 22.32 9.14
N THR A 216 -16.00 21.85 8.96
CA THR A 216 -15.69 20.76 8.05
C THR A 216 -14.87 19.68 8.75
N GLY A 217 -14.94 18.44 8.26
CA GLY A 217 -14.14 17.33 8.79
C GLY A 217 -14.87 15.98 8.78
N ALA A 218 -14.15 14.96 9.23
CA ALA A 218 -14.68 13.59 9.36
C ALA A 218 -15.76 13.48 10.46
N ASP A 219 -15.63 14.27 11.52
CA ASP A 219 -16.64 14.40 12.59
C ASP A 219 -17.96 14.99 12.08
N VAL A 220 -17.91 15.96 11.15
CA VAL A 220 -19.12 16.46 10.49
C VAL A 220 -19.78 15.35 9.68
N LYS A 221 -19.01 14.56 8.94
CA LYS A 221 -19.56 13.40 8.21
C LYS A 221 -20.18 12.39 9.16
N ALA A 222 -19.52 12.07 10.27
CA ALA A 222 -20.04 11.15 11.29
C ALA A 222 -21.35 11.66 11.92
N LEU A 223 -21.44 12.97 12.21
CA LEU A 223 -22.67 13.60 12.69
C LEU A 223 -23.80 13.49 11.66
N GLN A 224 -23.49 13.66 10.37
CA GLN A 224 -24.49 13.50 9.32
C GLN A 224 -25.00 12.06 9.22
N VAL A 225 -24.10 11.08 9.33
CA VAL A 225 -24.47 9.67 9.36
C VAL A 225 -25.38 9.41 10.55
N TYR A 226 -24.99 9.87 11.75
CA TYR A 226 -25.77 9.75 12.97
C TYR A 226 -27.19 10.30 12.82
N LEU A 227 -27.33 11.51 12.26
CA LEU A 227 -28.64 12.13 12.06
C LEU A 227 -29.50 11.31 11.07
N ASN A 228 -28.92 10.88 9.94
CA ASN A 228 -29.62 10.07 8.94
C ASN A 228 -29.99 8.67 9.45
N THR A 229 -29.22 8.09 10.38
CA THR A 229 -29.54 6.78 10.99
C THR A 229 -30.62 6.87 12.07
N HIS A 230 -30.67 7.98 12.80
CA HIS A 230 -31.60 8.20 13.91
C HIS A 230 -32.92 8.87 13.50
N GLY A 231 -33.25 8.87 12.20
CA GLY A 231 -34.50 9.41 11.66
C GLY A 231 -34.51 10.92 11.42
N TYR A 232 -33.40 11.61 11.64
CA TYR A 232 -33.23 13.03 11.36
C TYR A 232 -32.63 13.24 9.96
N VAL A 233 -33.41 12.89 8.93
CA VAL A 233 -32.98 12.98 7.53
C VAL A 233 -32.55 14.41 7.19
N ILE A 234 -31.31 14.55 6.71
CA ILE A 234 -30.72 15.83 6.29
C ILE A 234 -31.18 16.20 4.88
N ALA A 235 -31.10 15.25 3.95
CA ALA A 235 -31.58 15.40 2.58
C ALA A 235 -32.19 14.07 2.09
N SER A 236 -33.24 14.15 1.28
CA SER A 236 -33.86 12.96 0.67
C SER A 236 -33.02 12.39 -0.48
N SER A 237 -32.22 13.23 -1.15
CA SER A 237 -31.35 12.86 -2.25
C SER A 237 -30.21 13.86 -2.40
N GLY A 238 -29.06 13.42 -2.94
CA GLY A 238 -27.90 14.27 -3.18
C GLY A 238 -27.05 14.49 -1.92
N ALA A 239 -26.30 15.60 -1.89
CA ALA A 239 -25.37 15.90 -0.80
C ALA A 239 -26.06 15.93 0.58
N GLY A 240 -25.59 15.09 1.50
CA GLY A 240 -26.14 14.94 2.84
C GLY A 240 -27.25 13.90 2.96
N SER A 241 -27.68 13.25 1.88
CA SER A 241 -28.62 12.13 1.97
C SER A 241 -27.95 10.92 2.60
N ARG A 242 -28.78 9.93 3.00
CA ARG A 242 -28.26 8.66 3.53
C ARG A 242 -27.32 8.02 2.50
N GLY A 243 -26.09 7.71 2.92
CA GLY A 243 -25.03 7.17 2.05
C GLY A 243 -24.30 8.21 1.19
N ASN A 244 -24.74 9.46 1.18
CA ASN A 244 -24.11 10.60 0.50
C ASN A 244 -23.74 11.71 1.49
N GLU A 245 -23.37 11.35 2.72
CA GLU A 245 -22.98 12.30 3.75
C GLU A 245 -21.72 13.08 3.36
N THR A 246 -21.74 14.38 3.67
CA THR A 246 -20.66 15.30 3.33
C THR A 246 -19.79 15.60 4.54
N THR A 247 -18.60 16.13 4.29
CA THR A 247 -17.69 16.61 5.33
C THR A 247 -17.95 18.07 5.69
N ARG A 248 -19.07 18.70 5.27
CA ARG A 248 -19.37 20.12 5.53
C ARG A 248 -20.67 20.31 6.29
N PHE A 249 -20.63 21.14 7.32
CA PHE A 249 -21.79 21.45 8.14
C PHE A 249 -22.55 22.62 7.50
N GLY A 250 -23.64 22.30 6.82
CA GLY A 250 -24.48 23.28 6.14
C GLY A 250 -25.78 23.61 6.87
N GLY A 251 -26.64 24.38 6.20
CA GLY A 251 -27.98 24.71 6.70
C GLY A 251 -28.87 23.48 6.91
N LEU A 252 -28.77 22.47 6.03
CA LEU A 252 -29.54 21.22 6.14
C LEU A 252 -29.13 20.40 7.36
N THR A 253 -27.82 20.25 7.59
CA THR A 253 -27.28 19.59 8.79
C THR A 253 -27.74 20.29 10.06
N ARG A 254 -27.71 21.63 10.08
CA ARG A 254 -28.25 22.43 11.18
C ARG A 254 -29.73 22.14 11.42
N ALA A 255 -30.54 22.10 10.37
CA ALA A 255 -31.98 21.87 10.48
C ALA A 255 -32.29 20.48 11.05
N ALA A 256 -31.56 19.44 10.62
CA ALA A 256 -31.66 18.10 11.19
C ALA A 256 -31.26 18.07 12.67
N LEU A 257 -30.19 18.77 13.04
CA LEU A 257 -29.75 18.92 14.42
C LEU A 257 -30.78 19.61 15.33
N ILE A 258 -31.47 20.63 14.82
CA ILE A 258 -32.55 21.28 15.57
C ILE A 258 -33.65 20.28 15.89
N LYS A 259 -33.99 19.39 14.96
CA LYS A 259 -34.99 18.32 15.19
C LYS A 259 -34.52 17.35 16.28
N LEU A 260 -33.27 16.89 16.20
CA LEU A 260 -32.65 16.07 17.24
C LEU A 260 -32.70 16.77 18.60
N GLN A 261 -32.25 18.02 18.69
CA GLN A 261 -32.22 18.77 19.94
C GLN A 261 -33.61 18.97 20.55
N LYS A 262 -34.63 19.23 19.72
CA LYS A 262 -36.01 19.32 20.17
C LYS A 262 -36.52 17.98 20.71
N ALA A 263 -36.26 16.89 20.00
CA ALA A 263 -36.65 15.54 20.42
C ALA A 263 -35.93 15.09 21.70
N ALA A 264 -34.67 15.48 21.86
CA ALA A 264 -33.84 15.20 23.03
C ALA A 264 -34.07 16.14 24.22
N GLY A 265 -34.94 17.15 24.10
CA GLY A 265 -35.18 18.14 25.16
C GLY A 265 -34.03 19.11 25.42
N ILE A 266 -33.06 19.23 24.51
CA ILE A 266 -31.87 20.09 24.65
C ILE A 266 -32.24 21.55 24.34
N LYS A 267 -31.95 22.46 25.29
CA LYS A 267 -32.21 23.90 25.15
C LYS A 267 -30.91 24.72 25.21
N PRO A 268 -30.74 25.72 24.34
CA PRO A 268 -31.62 26.10 23.22
C PRO A 268 -31.38 25.22 21.98
N ALA A 269 -32.45 24.83 21.27
CA ALA A 269 -32.36 24.02 20.05
C ALA A 269 -32.02 24.89 18.82
N VAL A 270 -30.81 25.45 18.82
CA VAL A 270 -30.31 26.37 17.77
C VAL A 270 -29.53 25.66 16.66
N GLY A 271 -29.40 24.33 16.73
CA GLY A 271 -28.65 23.53 15.76
C GLY A 271 -27.14 23.66 15.89
N PHE A 272 -26.65 24.13 17.04
CA PHE A 272 -25.23 24.12 17.39
C PHE A 272 -24.90 22.81 18.11
N PHE A 273 -23.90 22.08 17.61
CA PHE A 273 -23.46 20.83 18.22
C PHE A 273 -22.41 21.12 19.30
N GLY A 274 -22.88 21.62 20.44
CA GLY A 274 -22.05 21.93 21.61
C GLY A 274 -21.92 20.77 22.59
N ALA A 275 -21.43 21.07 23.80
CA ALA A 275 -21.18 20.08 24.85
C ALA A 275 -22.42 19.23 25.20
N LEU A 276 -23.61 19.84 25.32
CA LEU A 276 -24.84 19.13 25.67
C LEU A 276 -25.27 18.16 24.57
N THR A 277 -25.28 18.60 23.31
CA THR A 277 -25.66 17.74 22.18
C THR A 277 -24.63 16.65 21.93
N ARG A 278 -23.34 16.96 22.11
CA ARG A 278 -22.28 15.94 22.10
C ARG A 278 -22.47 14.89 23.17
N ALA A 279 -22.72 15.30 24.41
CA ALA A 279 -22.94 14.38 25.51
C ALA A 279 -24.13 13.46 25.23
N TYR A 280 -25.23 14.02 24.68
CA TYR A 280 -26.41 13.25 24.29
C TYR A 280 -26.10 12.23 23.19
N VAL A 281 -25.44 12.65 22.10
CA VAL A 281 -25.10 11.76 20.98
C VAL A 281 -24.10 10.68 21.40
N ASN A 282 -23.10 11.02 22.23
CA ASN A 282 -22.14 10.05 22.74
C ASN A 282 -22.79 9.01 23.70
N SER A 283 -23.88 9.36 24.39
CA SER A 283 -24.62 8.43 25.24
C SER A 283 -25.72 7.64 24.50
N HIS A 284 -25.98 7.97 23.24
CA HIS A 284 -26.97 7.32 22.38
C HIS A 284 -26.37 7.08 20.99
N PRO A 285 -25.35 6.20 20.85
CA PRO A 285 -24.61 6.00 19.60
C PRO A 285 -25.42 5.36 18.46
#